data_AF-A0A2R4SVK4-F1
#
_entry.id   AF-A0A2R4SVK4-F1
#
_cell.length_a   1.000
_cell.length_b   1.000
_cell.length_c   1.000
_cell.angle_alpha   90.00
_cell.angle_beta   90.00
_cell.angle_gamma   90.00
#
_symmetry.space_group_name_H-M   'P 1'
#
loop_
_entity.id
_entity.type
_entity.pdbx_description
1 polymer ?
#
loop_
_entity_poly.entity_id
_entity_poly.type
_entity_poly.pdbx_seq_one_letter_code
_entity_poly.pdbx_strand_id
1 'polypeptide(L)'
;MPQPVDFYPLIVTTYPDDAEHATLLLDPAAARIVTAGDVVEGDVILASFPDGSADYFNDQYEAHPQPFDPTCQCGVCCLQADCPGPAVVLSKGHPWHACDPWAARELVLIVPASQLP
;
A
#
# COMPACT_ATOMS: atom_id res chain seq x y z
N MET A 1 3.68 31.04 1.53
CA MET A 1 4.49 30.37 0.50
C MET A 1 4.60 28.91 0.92
N PRO A 2 4.17 27.93 0.12
CA PRO A 2 4.37 26.53 0.46
C PRO A 2 5.88 26.25 0.51
N GLN A 3 6.33 25.57 1.56
CA GLN A 3 7.74 25.16 1.63
C GLN A 3 7.99 24.05 0.60
N PRO A 4 9.16 24.04 -0.07
CA PRO A 4 9.57 22.89 -0.86
C PRO A 4 9.59 21.67 0.04
N VAL A 5 8.87 20.62 -0.35
CA VAL A 5 8.96 19.32 0.33
C VAL A 5 10.25 18.68 -0.16
N ASP A 6 11.20 18.45 0.75
CA ASP A 6 12.41 17.72 0.43
C ASP A 6 12.07 16.23 0.30
N PHE A 7 12.18 15.71 -0.92
CA PHE A 7 12.04 14.28 -1.19
C PHE A 7 13.41 13.62 -1.01
N TYR A 8 13.54 12.80 0.02
CA TYR A 8 14.70 11.93 0.17
C TYR A 8 14.55 10.73 -0.76
N PRO A 9 15.58 10.38 -1.55
CA PRO A 9 15.53 9.21 -2.40
C PRO A 9 15.38 7.97 -1.53
N LEU A 10 14.27 7.26 -1.69
CA LEU A 10 14.14 5.90 -1.23
C LEU A 10 15.00 5.01 -2.14
N ILE A 11 15.91 4.24 -1.55
CA ILE A 11 16.67 3.23 -2.28
C ILE A 11 16.14 1.87 -1.83
N VAL A 12 15.43 1.17 -2.71
CA VAL A 12 15.12 -0.24 -2.51
C VAL A 12 16.40 -1.02 -2.80
N THR A 13 17.17 -1.30 -1.75
CA THR A 13 18.45 -2.01 -1.88
C THR A 13 18.28 -3.50 -2.10
N THR A 14 17.12 -4.05 -1.72
CA THR A 14 16.82 -5.48 -1.79
C THR A 14 15.31 -5.67 -1.88
N TYR A 15 14.89 -6.48 -2.85
CA TYR A 15 13.54 -7.04 -2.96
C TYR A 15 13.66 -8.56 -2.76
N PRO A 16 12.70 -9.24 -2.11
CA PRO A 16 12.79 -10.68 -1.89
C PRO A 16 12.94 -11.45 -3.21
N ASP A 17 13.91 -12.36 -3.25
CA ASP A 17 14.14 -13.31 -4.36
C ASP A 17 14.08 -14.72 -3.78
N ASP A 18 12.88 -15.11 -3.38
CA ASP A 18 12.56 -16.41 -2.80
C ASP A 18 11.25 -16.96 -3.38
N ALA A 19 10.90 -18.20 -3.02
CA ALA A 19 9.75 -18.90 -3.59
C ALA A 19 8.39 -18.40 -3.08
N GLU A 20 8.37 -17.57 -2.03
CA GLU A 20 7.13 -17.07 -1.41
C GLU A 20 6.70 -15.72 -1.99
N HIS A 21 7.58 -15.02 -2.71
CA HIS A 21 7.35 -13.71 -3.30
C HIS A 21 7.38 -13.74 -4.83
N ALA A 22 6.39 -13.12 -5.46
CA ALA A 22 6.35 -12.91 -6.89
C ALA A 22 7.53 -12.03 -7.35
N THR A 23 8.08 -12.33 -8.52
CA THR A 23 9.14 -11.52 -9.12
C THR A 23 8.62 -10.10 -9.37
N LEU A 24 9.33 -9.10 -8.85
CA LEU A 24 9.02 -7.69 -9.11
C LEU A 24 9.08 -7.40 -10.61
N LEU A 25 7.95 -7.03 -11.21
CA LEU A 25 7.84 -6.74 -12.64
C LEU A 25 8.09 -5.25 -12.98
N LEU A 26 8.38 -4.44 -11.96
CA LEU A 26 8.48 -2.99 -12.02
C LEU A 26 9.88 -2.52 -11.67
N ASP A 27 10.24 -1.30 -12.08
CA ASP A 27 11.52 -0.70 -11.69
C ASP A 27 11.46 -0.29 -10.20
N PRO A 28 12.25 -0.91 -9.30
CA PRO A 28 12.26 -0.56 -7.89
C PRO A 28 12.76 0.88 -7.63
N ALA A 29 13.46 1.52 -8.58
CA ALA A 29 13.88 2.92 -8.45
C ALA A 29 12.70 3.92 -8.50
N ALA A 30 11.57 3.50 -9.08
CA ALA A 30 10.35 4.28 -9.08
C ALA A 30 9.60 4.21 -7.73
N ALA A 31 10.00 3.30 -6.83
CA ALA A 31 9.28 3.07 -5.59
C ALA A 31 9.32 4.28 -4.63
N ARG A 32 8.25 4.41 -3.84
CA ARG A 32 8.04 5.48 -2.86
C ARG A 32 7.35 4.92 -1.63
N ILE A 33 7.70 5.43 -0.45
CA ILE A 33 6.91 5.22 0.76
C ILE A 33 5.88 6.35 0.83
N VAL A 34 4.61 5.99 0.98
CA VAL A 34 3.49 6.93 1.15
C VAL A 34 2.63 6.48 2.33
N THR A 35 1.73 7.36 2.78
CA THR A 35 0.67 6.94 3.70
C THR A 35 -0.42 6.21 2.91
N ALA A 36 -1.12 5.24 3.51
CA ALA A 36 -2.23 4.54 2.88
C ALA A 36 -3.31 5.53 2.38
N GLY A 37 -3.52 6.65 3.07
CA GLY A 37 -4.46 7.69 2.65
C GLY A 37 -4.04 8.48 1.41
N ASP A 38 -2.75 8.43 1.02
CA ASP A 38 -2.23 9.11 -0.17
C ASP A 38 -2.15 8.19 -1.40
N VAL A 39 -2.43 6.88 -1.23
CA VAL A 39 -2.47 5.93 -2.34
C VAL A 39 -3.61 6.30 -3.30
N VAL A 40 -3.33 6.27 -4.59
CA VAL A 40 -4.30 6.58 -5.64
C VAL A 40 -4.58 5.37 -6.53
N GLU A 41 -5.63 5.49 -7.34
CA GLU A 41 -6.02 4.50 -8.33
C GLU A 41 -4.84 4.11 -9.23
N GLY A 42 -4.58 2.80 -9.34
CA GLY A 42 -3.55 2.24 -10.21
C GLY A 42 -2.13 2.20 -9.61
N ASP A 43 -1.91 2.74 -8.40
CA ASP A 43 -0.63 2.55 -7.73
C ASP A 43 -0.41 1.06 -7.43
N VAL A 44 0.80 0.55 -7.63
CA VAL A 44 1.11 -0.85 -7.31
C VAL A 44 1.73 -0.93 -5.92
N ILE A 45 1.07 -1.66 -5.02
CA ILE A 45 1.52 -1.86 -3.64
C ILE A 45 2.48 -3.05 -3.57
N LEU A 46 3.61 -2.86 -2.91
CA LEU A 46 4.69 -3.84 -2.78
C LEU A 46 4.88 -4.36 -1.35
N ALA A 47 4.76 -3.48 -0.36
CA ALA A 47 5.06 -3.79 1.03
C ALA A 47 4.33 -2.87 2.02
N SER A 48 4.28 -3.30 3.27
CA SER A 48 3.83 -2.49 4.42
C SER A 48 4.98 -2.25 5.41
N PHE A 49 4.76 -1.43 6.43
CA PHE A 49 5.78 -1.11 7.45
C PHE A 49 5.23 -1.24 8.88
N PRO A 50 4.85 -2.44 9.35
CA PRO A 50 4.24 -2.63 10.67
C PRO A 50 5.21 -2.31 11.83
N ASP A 51 6.52 -2.53 11.63
CA ASP A 51 7.56 -2.33 12.65
C ASP A 51 8.70 -1.40 12.18
N GLY A 52 8.46 -0.65 11.11
CA GLY A 52 9.45 0.24 10.49
C GLY A 52 10.39 -0.46 9.50
N SER A 53 10.29 -1.78 9.33
CA SER A 53 10.91 -2.52 8.23
C SER A 53 9.88 -2.85 7.15
N ALA A 54 10.33 -3.01 5.90
CA ALA A 54 9.45 -3.36 4.80
C ALA A 54 9.04 -4.84 4.91
N ASP A 55 7.75 -5.08 5.11
CA ASP A 55 7.11 -6.40 5.05
C ASP A 55 6.46 -6.55 3.67
N TYR A 56 7.17 -7.23 2.76
CA TYR A 56 6.76 -7.40 1.37
C TYR A 56 5.59 -8.37 1.27
N PHE A 57 4.60 -8.02 0.43
CA PHE A 57 3.52 -8.95 0.14
C PHE A 57 4.02 -10.07 -0.77
N ASN A 58 3.43 -11.27 -0.61
CA ASN A 58 3.70 -12.41 -1.49
C ASN A 58 3.49 -12.09 -2.97
N ASP A 59 2.54 -11.21 -3.29
CA ASP A 59 2.36 -10.67 -4.63
C ASP A 59 2.13 -9.17 -4.56
N GLN A 60 2.66 -8.47 -5.55
CA GLN A 60 2.36 -7.06 -5.77
C GLN A 60 0.93 -6.93 -6.29
N TYR A 61 0.22 -5.86 -5.92
CA TYR A 61 -1.15 -5.69 -6.39
C TYR A 61 -1.47 -4.23 -6.70
N GLU A 62 -2.36 -4.03 -7.67
CA GLU A 62 -2.87 -2.72 -8.05
C GLU A 62 -3.89 -2.23 -7.01
N ALA A 63 -3.73 -0.99 -6.58
CA ALA A 63 -4.63 -0.32 -5.67
C ALA A 63 -5.86 0.22 -6.40
N HIS A 64 -7.02 0.01 -5.79
CA HIS A 64 -8.29 0.62 -6.18
C HIS A 64 -8.94 1.28 -4.94
N PRO A 65 -8.39 2.42 -4.47
CA PRO A 65 -8.74 2.97 -3.18
C PRO A 65 -10.22 3.39 -3.08
N GLN A 66 -10.85 3.05 -1.98
CA GLN A 66 -12.24 3.40 -1.69
C GLN A 66 -12.40 3.91 -0.25
N PRO A 67 -13.40 4.77 0.01
CA PRO A 67 -13.75 5.12 1.38
C PRO A 67 -14.05 3.87 2.21
N PHE A 68 -13.56 3.86 3.45
CA PHE A 68 -13.90 2.82 4.41
C PHE A 68 -15.38 2.90 4.80
N ASP A 69 -16.06 1.75 4.80
CA ASP A 69 -17.44 1.61 5.26
C ASP A 69 -17.46 0.72 6.52
N PRO A 70 -17.73 1.29 7.71
CA PRO A 70 -17.76 0.53 8.96
C PRO A 70 -18.92 -0.48 9.01
N THR A 71 -19.90 -0.39 8.12
CA THR A 71 -21.02 -1.35 8.04
C THR A 71 -20.72 -2.54 7.13
N CYS A 72 -19.56 -2.56 6.46
CA CYS A 72 -19.14 -3.64 5.60
C CYS A 72 -18.98 -4.96 6.36
N GLN A 73 -19.61 -6.03 5.87
CA GLN A 73 -19.64 -7.34 6.52
C GLN A 73 -18.65 -8.35 5.91
N CYS A 74 -17.59 -7.89 5.23
CA CYS A 74 -16.62 -8.79 4.59
C CYS A 74 -15.72 -9.55 5.60
N GLY A 75 -15.87 -9.31 6.91
CA GLY A 75 -15.11 -9.97 7.97
C GLY A 75 -13.74 -9.36 8.27
N VAL A 76 -13.22 -8.48 7.41
CA VAL A 76 -11.91 -7.79 7.60
C VAL A 76 -12.10 -6.35 8.04
N CYS A 77 -13.10 -5.64 7.49
CA CYS A 77 -13.39 -4.25 7.88
C CYS A 77 -13.69 -4.08 9.38
N CYS A 78 -14.20 -5.12 10.05
CA CYS A 78 -14.40 -5.07 11.50
C CYS A 78 -13.09 -4.98 12.29
N LEU A 79 -11.96 -5.41 11.72
CA LEU A 79 -10.64 -5.32 12.36
C LEU A 79 -10.13 -3.88 12.45
N GLN A 80 -10.63 -2.99 11.57
CA GLN A 80 -10.29 -1.56 11.58
C GLN A 80 -11.38 -0.66 12.19
N ALA A 81 -12.51 -1.23 12.63
CA ALA A 81 -13.63 -0.45 13.16
C ALA A 81 -13.26 0.36 14.42
N ASP A 82 -12.33 -0.15 15.22
CA ASP A 82 -11.85 0.49 16.45
C ASP A 82 -10.54 1.28 16.26
N CYS A 83 -10.02 1.36 15.03
CA CYS A 83 -8.76 2.03 14.78
C CYS A 83 -8.89 3.54 14.96
N PRO A 84 -8.01 4.20 15.74
CA PRO A 84 -8.09 5.63 15.94
C PRO A 84 -7.67 6.37 14.66
N GLY A 85 -8.64 7.04 14.03
CA GLY A 85 -8.41 7.94 12.89
C GLY A 85 -9.14 7.51 11.62
N PRO A 86 -8.92 8.21 10.50
CA PRO A 86 -9.50 7.84 9.21
C PRO A 86 -8.91 6.51 8.72
N ALA A 87 -9.76 5.71 8.06
CA ALA A 87 -9.38 4.47 7.40
C ALA A 87 -9.74 4.53 5.91
N VAL A 88 -9.01 3.75 5.11
CA VAL A 88 -9.19 3.61 3.66
C VAL A 88 -9.17 2.13 3.30
N VAL A 89 -9.87 1.74 2.25
CA VAL A 89 -9.74 0.41 1.66
C VAL A 89 -8.87 0.53 0.43
N LEU A 90 -7.67 -0.08 0.41
CA LEU A 90 -6.73 0.05 -0.70
C LEU A 90 -7.09 -0.83 -1.90
N SER A 91 -7.77 -1.95 -1.66
CA SER A 91 -8.34 -2.81 -2.70
C SER A 91 -9.55 -3.60 -2.19
N LYS A 92 -10.38 -4.07 -3.12
CA LYS A 92 -11.46 -5.03 -2.87
C LYS A 92 -11.39 -6.18 -3.87
N GLY A 93 -11.26 -7.40 -3.39
CA GLY A 93 -11.44 -8.60 -4.23
C GLY A 93 -10.16 -9.12 -4.91
N HIS A 94 -9.06 -8.35 -4.92
CA HIS A 94 -7.76 -8.80 -5.38
C HIS A 94 -6.62 -8.20 -4.52
N PRO A 95 -5.64 -9.00 -4.07
CA PRO A 95 -5.52 -10.45 -4.27
C PRO A 95 -6.47 -11.30 -3.40
N TRP A 96 -7.15 -10.69 -2.42
CA TRP A 96 -8.04 -11.41 -1.47
C TRP A 96 -9.52 -11.30 -1.81
N HIS A 97 -10.32 -12.29 -1.41
CA HIS A 97 -11.79 -12.23 -1.46
C HIS A 97 -12.41 -11.38 -0.34
N ALA A 98 -11.74 -10.29 0.05
CA ALA A 98 -12.17 -9.37 1.09
C ALA A 98 -11.75 -7.93 0.75
N CYS A 99 -12.19 -6.98 1.58
CA CYS A 99 -11.60 -5.65 1.58
C CYS A 99 -10.21 -5.70 2.21
N ASP A 100 -9.36 -4.76 1.80
CA ASP A 100 -8.07 -4.50 2.39
C ASP A 100 -8.06 -3.15 3.12
N PRO A 101 -8.56 -3.07 4.37
CA PRO A 101 -8.69 -1.83 5.12
C PRO A 101 -7.41 -1.47 5.88
N TRP A 102 -6.99 -0.22 5.75
CA TRP A 102 -5.81 0.35 6.38
C TRP A 102 -6.18 1.59 7.17
N ALA A 103 -5.46 1.86 8.26
CA ALA A 103 -5.49 3.19 8.84
C ALA A 103 -4.79 4.15 7.86
N ALA A 104 -5.39 5.30 7.56
CA ALA A 104 -4.89 6.18 6.50
C ALA A 104 -3.47 6.71 6.77
N ARG A 105 -2.99 6.63 8.03
CA ARG A 105 -1.64 7.02 8.45
C ARG A 105 -0.59 5.92 8.34
N GLU A 106 -0.99 4.68 8.10
CA GLU A 106 -0.06 3.56 7.94
C GLU A 106 0.77 3.75 6.67
N LEU A 107 2.02 3.29 6.70
CA LEU A 107 2.94 3.46 5.59
C LEU A 107 2.91 2.22 4.69
N VAL A 108 2.94 2.47 3.38
CA VAL A 108 3.05 1.44 2.35
C VAL A 108 4.13 1.81 1.34
N LEU A 109 4.77 0.80 0.77
CA LEU A 109 5.70 0.94 -0.35
C LEU A 109 4.92 0.74 -1.64
N ILE A 110 4.96 1.73 -2.52
CA ILE A 110 4.29 1.68 -3.83
C ILE A 110 5.25 1.95 -4.98
N VAL A 111 4.87 1.50 -6.17
CA VAL A 111 5.29 2.09 -7.44
C VAL A 111 4.13 2.94 -7.96
N PRO A 112 4.30 4.26 -8.14
CA PRO A 112 3.21 5.12 -8.57
C PRO A 112 2.67 4.76 -9.96
N ALA A 113 1.35 4.82 -10.15
CA ALA A 113 0.68 4.54 -11.43
C ALA A 113 1.30 5.33 -12.60
N SER A 114 1.66 6.60 -12.34
CA SER A 114 2.29 7.50 -13.31
C SER A 114 3.71 7.11 -13.77
N GLN A 115 4.30 6.08 -13.16
CA GLN A 115 5.62 5.55 -13.50
C GLN A 115 5.54 4.12 -14.06
N LEU A 116 4.33 3.58 -14.23
CA LEU A 116 4.11 2.29 -14.87
C LEU A 116 4.19 2.42 -16.42
N PRO A 117 4.58 1.36 -17.14
CA PRO A 117 4.72 1.35 -18.60
C PRO A 117 3.43 1.64 -19.39
#